data_AF-A0A376TV92-F1
#
_entry.id   AF-A0A376TV92-F1
#
_cell.length_a   1.000
_cell.length_b   1.000
_cell.length_c   1.000
_cell.angle_alpha   90.00
_cell.angle_beta   90.00
_cell.angle_gamma   90.00
#
_symmetry.space_group_name_H-M   'P 1'
#
loop_
_entity.id
_entity.type
_entity.pdbx_description
1 polymer ?
#
loop_
_entity_poly.entity_id
_entity_poly.type
_entity_poly.pdbx_seq_one_letter_code
_entity_poly.pdbx_strand_id
1 'polypeptide(L)'
;MTRKESVILNEVLNRFVDALTNEVRYEVSQNWLDTGNLAFLNKPLELTEHEKQWIKQHPNLKVLENPYSPPYSMTDENGSVRGVMGDILNIITLQTGLNFSPITVSHNIHAGTQLSPEDGI
;
A
#
# COMPACT_ATOMS: atom_id res chain seq x y z
N MET A 1 -23.15 39.11 -0.48
CA MET A 1 -23.74 38.16 -1.45
C MET A 1 -24.60 37.18 -0.69
N THR A 2 -25.85 37.06 -1.09
CA THR A 2 -27.01 36.84 -0.21
C THR A 2 -27.51 35.39 -0.25
N ARG A 3 -27.99 34.87 0.90
CA ARG A 3 -28.53 33.51 1.15
C ARG A 3 -29.39 32.92 0.00
N LYS A 4 -30.10 33.73 -0.79
CA LYS A 4 -30.88 33.29 -1.95
C LYS A 4 -30.04 32.68 -3.08
N GLU A 5 -28.85 33.23 -3.35
CA GLU A 5 -27.93 32.72 -4.38
C GLU A 5 -27.38 31.33 -4.00
N SER A 6 -27.18 31.09 -2.70
CA SER A 6 -26.80 29.78 -2.17
C SER A 6 -27.90 28.74 -2.31
N VAL A 7 -29.17 29.12 -2.16
CA VAL A 7 -30.32 28.22 -2.34
C VAL A 7 -30.48 27.86 -3.82
N ILE A 8 -30.42 28.85 -4.72
CA ILE A 8 -30.53 28.63 -6.17
C ILE A 8 -29.38 27.73 -6.66
N LEU A 9 -28.14 27.96 -6.20
CA LEU A 9 -27.01 27.11 -6.54
C LEU A 9 -27.22 25.67 -6.07
N ASN A 10 -27.72 25.48 -4.84
CA ASN A 10 -27.98 24.15 -4.30
C ASN A 10 -29.06 23.41 -5.09
N GLU A 11 -30.15 24.10 -5.46
CA GLU A 11 -31.22 23.52 -6.27
C GLU A 11 -30.74 23.12 -7.67
N VAL A 12 -29.96 23.99 -8.33
CA VAL A 12 -29.39 23.69 -9.65
C VAL A 12 -28.41 22.53 -9.58
N LEU A 13 -27.57 22.49 -8.54
CA LEU A 13 -26.61 21.41 -8.33
C LEU A 13 -27.31 20.06 -8.08
N ASN A 14 -28.32 20.03 -7.20
CA ASN A 14 -29.05 18.79 -6.91
C ASN A 14 -29.81 18.28 -8.14
N ARG A 15 -30.45 19.18 -8.90
CA ARG A 15 -31.10 18.80 -10.16
C ARG A 15 -30.12 18.23 -11.18
N PHE A 16 -28.92 18.78 -11.25
CA PHE A 16 -27.86 18.24 -12.10
C PHE A 16 -27.43 16.84 -11.63
N VAL A 17 -27.16 16.67 -10.33
CA VAL A 17 -26.78 15.39 -9.74
C VAL A 17 -27.87 14.33 -9.97
N ASP A 18 -29.14 14.67 -9.75
CA ASP A 18 -30.28 13.76 -9.93
C ASP A 18 -30.50 13.36 -11.38
N ALA A 19 -30.16 14.23 -12.33
CA ALA A 19 -30.25 13.95 -13.76
C ALA A 19 -29.14 13.01 -14.28
N LEU A 20 -28.10 12.73 -13.48
CA LEU A 20 -27.04 11.79 -13.88
C LEU A 20 -27.58 10.35 -13.90
N THR A 21 -27.37 9.68 -15.04
CA THR A 21 -27.68 8.25 -15.18
C THR A 21 -26.72 7.40 -14.35
N ASN A 22 -27.08 6.12 -14.12
CA ASN A 22 -26.22 5.20 -13.38
C ASN A 22 -24.88 4.97 -14.09
N GLU A 23 -24.85 5.02 -15.41
CA GLU A 23 -23.64 4.86 -16.23
C GLU A 23 -22.70 6.04 -16.04
N VAL A 24 -23.21 7.28 -16.06
CA VAL A 24 -22.39 8.48 -15.83
C VAL A 24 -21.91 8.54 -14.38
N ARG A 25 -22.77 8.18 -13.42
CA ARG A 25 -22.38 8.04 -12.01
C ARG A 25 -21.27 7.01 -11.85
N TYR A 26 -21.34 5.90 -12.59
CA TYR A 26 -20.32 4.85 -12.58
C TYR A 26 -19.01 5.32 -13.23
N GLU A 27 -19.04 5.96 -14.40
CA GLU A 27 -17.84 6.49 -15.07
C GLU A 27 -17.15 7.59 -14.27
N VAL A 28 -17.91 8.54 -13.70
CA VAL A 28 -17.36 9.56 -12.81
C VAL A 28 -16.80 8.88 -11.57
N SER A 29 -17.51 7.92 -10.97
CA SER A 29 -16.95 7.14 -9.84
C SER A 29 -15.66 6.44 -10.26
N GLN A 30 -15.57 5.82 -11.44
CA GLN A 30 -14.35 5.16 -11.90
C GLN A 30 -13.19 6.13 -12.13
N ASN A 31 -13.43 7.35 -12.63
CA ASN A 31 -12.37 8.36 -12.80
C ASN A 31 -11.82 8.89 -11.46
N TRP A 32 -12.65 8.95 -10.42
CA TRP A 32 -12.24 9.36 -9.08
C TRP A 32 -11.72 8.17 -8.26
N LEU A 33 -12.18 6.96 -8.58
CA LEU A 33 -11.74 5.70 -8.01
C LEU A 33 -10.51 5.14 -8.75
N ASP A 34 -10.05 5.65 -9.89
CA ASP A 34 -8.69 5.31 -10.37
C ASP A 34 -7.60 5.83 -9.40
N THR A 35 -8.01 6.63 -8.40
CA THR A 35 -7.21 7.00 -7.23
C THR A 35 -7.55 6.20 -5.95
N GLY A 36 -8.43 5.18 -5.99
CA GLY A 36 -8.88 4.46 -4.79
C GLY A 36 -9.80 3.23 -4.95
N ASN A 37 -9.99 2.66 -6.15
CA ASN A 37 -10.85 1.51 -6.39
C ASN A 37 -10.12 0.25 -5.97
N LEU A 38 -10.31 -0.18 -4.73
CA LEU A 38 -9.82 -1.46 -4.25
C LEU A 38 -10.67 -2.65 -4.74
N ALA A 39 -11.57 -2.49 -5.73
CA ALA A 39 -12.33 -3.61 -6.27
C ALA A 39 -11.44 -4.74 -6.83
N PHE A 40 -10.19 -4.43 -7.23
CA PHE A 40 -9.21 -5.45 -7.59
C PHE A 40 -8.85 -6.37 -6.40
N LEU A 41 -8.98 -5.91 -5.14
CA LEU A 41 -8.82 -6.74 -3.94
C LEU A 41 -9.91 -7.81 -3.81
N ASN A 42 -11.09 -7.59 -4.39
CA ASN A 42 -12.19 -8.55 -4.35
C ASN A 42 -12.12 -9.56 -5.51
N LYS A 43 -11.22 -9.35 -6.49
CA LYS A 43 -10.99 -10.31 -7.57
C LYS A 43 -9.94 -11.32 -7.09
N PRO A 44 -10.26 -12.61 -7.02
CA PRO A 44 -9.28 -13.63 -6.66
C PRO A 44 -8.13 -13.66 -7.65
N LEU A 45 -6.90 -13.78 -7.16
CA LEU A 45 -5.73 -14.04 -8.00
C LEU A 45 -5.88 -15.40 -8.70
N GLU A 46 -5.66 -15.42 -10.01
CA GLU A 46 -5.58 -16.64 -10.82
C GLU A 46 -4.22 -17.32 -10.61
N LEU A 47 -4.04 -17.92 -9.44
CA LEU A 47 -2.84 -18.68 -9.11
C LEU A 47 -2.85 -20.04 -9.77
N THR A 48 -1.71 -20.48 -10.27
CA THR A 48 -1.49 -21.85 -10.72
C THR A 48 -1.59 -22.82 -9.56
N GLU A 49 -1.84 -24.10 -9.85
CA GLU A 49 -1.89 -25.14 -8.80
C GLU A 49 -0.56 -25.26 -8.04
N HIS A 50 0.56 -25.04 -8.73
CA HIS A 50 1.88 -25.03 -8.12
C HIS A 50 2.02 -23.87 -7.10
N GLU A 51 1.60 -22.65 -7.46
CA GLU A 51 1.65 -21.50 -6.56
C GLU A 51 0.73 -21.67 -5.35
N LYS A 52 -0.49 -22.18 -5.56
CA LYS A 52 -1.41 -22.50 -4.45
C LYS A 52 -0.79 -23.50 -3.48
N GLN A 53 -0.12 -24.54 -3.98
CA GLN A 53 0.57 -25.51 -3.14
C GLN A 53 1.75 -24.89 -2.42
N TRP A 54 2.53 -24.06 -3.10
CA TRP A 54 3.68 -23.37 -2.52
C TRP A 54 3.25 -22.45 -1.37
N ILE A 55 2.20 -21.65 -1.56
CA ILE A 55 1.63 -20.76 -0.52
C ILE A 55 1.16 -21.56 0.69
N LYS A 56 0.49 -22.70 0.48
CA LYS A 56 0.07 -23.59 1.57
C LYS A 56 1.25 -24.15 2.36
N GLN A 57 2.39 -24.38 1.71
CA GLN A 57 3.60 -24.88 2.36
C GLN A 57 4.42 -23.77 3.03
N HIS A 58 4.29 -22.52 2.57
CA HIS A 58 5.08 -21.37 3.02
C HIS A 58 4.21 -20.19 3.47
N PRO A 59 3.34 -20.37 4.49
CA PRO A 59 2.40 -19.33 4.90
C PRO A 59 3.07 -18.11 5.57
N ASN A 60 4.33 -18.25 6.01
CA ASN A 60 5.10 -17.20 6.66
C ASN A 60 6.40 -16.96 5.90
N LEU A 61 6.59 -15.73 5.40
CA LEU A 61 7.74 -15.34 4.59
C LEU A 61 8.50 -14.22 5.27
N LYS A 62 9.82 -14.27 5.19
CA LYS A 62 10.67 -13.19 5.66
C LYS A 62 11.01 -12.26 4.51
N VAL A 63 10.85 -10.96 4.70
CA VAL A 63 11.12 -9.94 3.68
C VAL A 63 12.27 -9.07 4.15
N LEU A 64 13.29 -8.93 3.32
CA LEU A 64 14.38 -8.01 3.59
C LEU A 64 13.90 -6.58 3.37
N GLU A 65 14.01 -5.74 4.39
CA GLU A 65 13.58 -4.34 4.34
C GLU A 65 14.76 -3.39 4.57
N ASN A 66 14.79 -2.28 3.81
CA ASN A 66 15.56 -1.09 4.15
C ASN A 66 14.61 -0.05 4.78
N PRO A 67 14.63 0.14 6.10
CA PRO A 67 13.66 1.00 6.80
C PRO A 67 13.94 2.50 6.65
N TYR A 68 15.03 2.88 5.98
CA TYR A 68 15.47 4.27 5.86
C TYR A 68 15.18 4.88 4.49
N SER A 69 14.17 4.38 3.77
CA SER A 69 13.82 4.83 2.42
C SER A 69 12.40 5.39 2.31
N PRO A 70 11.99 6.37 3.13
CA PRO A 70 10.67 6.98 3.00
C PRO A 70 10.52 7.74 1.66
N PRO A 71 9.30 7.81 1.08
CA PRO A 71 8.05 7.20 1.54
C PRO A 71 7.87 5.74 1.05
N TYR A 72 8.89 5.15 0.42
CA TYR A 72 8.81 3.83 -0.21
C TYR A 72 8.80 2.67 0.80
N SER A 73 9.75 2.66 1.74
CA SER A 73 9.83 1.67 2.82
C SER A 73 10.33 2.32 4.09
N MET A 74 9.65 2.03 5.19
CA MET A 74 9.92 2.54 6.53
C MET A 74 9.38 1.55 7.55
N THR A 75 10.00 1.45 8.71
CA THR A 75 9.47 0.63 9.80
C THR A 75 8.79 1.53 10.84
N ASP A 76 7.60 1.16 11.31
CA ASP A 76 6.95 1.86 12.43
C ASP A 76 7.51 1.47 13.80
N GLU A 77 7.02 2.12 14.86
CA GLU A 77 7.42 1.85 16.25
C GLU A 77 7.16 0.40 16.69
N ASN A 78 6.26 -0.30 16.01
CA ASN A 78 5.90 -1.70 16.29
C ASN A 78 6.73 -2.70 15.46
N GLY A 79 7.70 -2.24 14.67
CA GLY A 79 8.52 -3.11 13.83
C GLY A 79 7.85 -3.55 12.53
N SER A 80 6.74 -2.92 12.12
CA SER A 80 6.01 -3.27 10.89
C SER A 80 6.47 -2.44 9.69
N VAL A 81 6.53 -3.05 8.50
CA VAL A 81 6.81 -2.36 7.24
C VAL A 81 5.67 -1.39 6.90
N ARG A 82 6.02 -0.15 6.58
CA ARG A 82 5.17 0.98 6.19
C ARG A 82 5.66 1.62 4.90
N GLY A 83 4.90 2.58 4.41
CA GLY A 83 5.10 3.16 3.09
C GLY A 83 4.55 2.26 1.98
N VAL A 84 4.88 2.58 0.74
CA VAL A 84 4.38 1.87 -0.45
C VAL A 84 4.65 0.36 -0.37
N MET A 85 5.82 -0.03 0.14
CA MET A 85 6.18 -1.44 0.35
C MET A 85 5.24 -2.13 1.34
N GLY A 86 4.92 -1.48 2.47
CA GLY A 86 4.00 -2.01 3.47
C GLY A 86 2.59 -2.19 2.90
N ASP A 87 2.11 -1.23 2.09
CA ASP A 87 0.81 -1.32 1.44
C ASP A 87 0.74 -2.49 0.45
N ILE A 88 1.79 -2.70 -0.35
CA ILE A 88 1.87 -3.83 -1.29
C ILE A 88 1.89 -5.16 -0.54
N LEU A 89 2.68 -5.30 0.52
CA LEU A 89 2.73 -6.52 1.31
C LEU A 89 1.36 -6.84 1.93
N ASN A 90 0.65 -5.82 2.44
CA ASN A 90 -0.70 -5.99 2.97
C ASN A 90 -1.68 -6.46 1.88
N ILE A 91 -1.61 -5.91 0.67
CA ILE A 91 -2.44 -6.34 -0.46
C ILE A 91 -2.18 -7.82 -0.78
N ILE A 92 -0.90 -8.23 -0.83
CA ILE A 92 -0.54 -9.62 -1.08
C ILE A 92 -1.07 -10.51 0.05
N THR A 93 -0.94 -10.11 1.30
CA THR A 93 -1.50 -10.83 2.46
C THR A 93 -3.01 -11.01 2.33
N LEU A 94 -3.76 -9.94 2.00
CA LEU A 94 -5.22 -10.02 1.83
C LEU A 94 -5.63 -10.96 0.71
N GLN A 95 -4.87 -10.99 -0.39
CA GLN A 95 -5.18 -11.78 -1.58
C GLN A 95 -4.75 -13.25 -1.48
N THR A 96 -3.69 -13.54 -0.70
CA THR A 96 -3.06 -14.87 -0.69
C THR A 96 -3.08 -15.57 0.67
N GLY A 97 -3.31 -14.82 1.75
CA GLY A 97 -3.16 -15.30 3.12
C GLY A 97 -1.70 -15.44 3.59
N LEU A 98 -0.72 -15.04 2.79
CA LEU A 98 0.69 -15.02 3.18
C LEU A 98 0.94 -13.98 4.28
N ASN A 99 1.74 -14.34 5.27
CA ASN A 99 2.16 -13.45 6.34
C ASN A 99 3.64 -13.08 6.13
N PHE A 100 3.93 -11.78 6.15
CA PHE A 100 5.29 -11.28 5.96
C PHE A 100 5.87 -10.78 7.28
N SER A 101 7.11 -11.16 7.56
CA SER A 101 7.90 -10.65 8.69
C SER A 101 9.14 -9.92 8.17
N PRO A 102 9.34 -8.64 8.50
CA PRO A 102 10.52 -7.92 8.05
C PRO A 102 11.79 -8.46 8.71
N ILE A 103 12.86 -8.50 7.93
CA ILE A 103 14.24 -8.56 8.41
C ILE A 103 14.89 -7.24 8.06
N THR A 104 15.27 -6.47 9.08
CA THR A 104 15.98 -5.22 8.87
C THR A 104 17.42 -5.49 8.48
N VAL A 105 17.88 -4.87 7.39
CA VAL A 105 19.32 -4.77 7.11
C VAL A 105 19.89 -3.71 8.04
N SER A 106 20.64 -4.11 9.06
CA SER A 106 21.49 -3.20 9.80
C SER A 106 22.55 -2.64 8.85
N HIS A 107 22.50 -1.33 8.57
CA HIS A 107 23.55 -0.68 7.80
C HIS A 107 24.79 -0.58 8.69
N ASN A 108 25.77 -1.46 8.49
CA ASN A 108 27.02 -1.47 9.26
C ASN A 108 27.98 -0.36 8.77
N ILE A 109 27.58 0.91 8.78
CA ILE A 109 28.45 2.04 8.39
C ILE A 109 29.43 2.47 9.50
N HIS A 110 29.88 1.55 10.35
CA HIS A 110 30.96 1.80 11.34
C HIS A 110 32.11 0.78 11.25
N ALA A 111 32.10 -0.14 10.28
CA ALA A 111 33.19 -1.12 10.10
C ALA A 111 34.40 -0.58 9.29
N GLY A 112 34.56 0.75 9.22
CA GLY A 112 35.58 1.41 8.38
C GLY A 112 36.53 2.36 9.13
N THR A 113 36.47 2.48 10.45
CA THR A 113 37.34 3.43 11.20
C THR A 113 37.97 2.83 12.45
N GLN A 114 38.23 1.52 12.45
CA GLN A 114 39.05 0.91 13.49
C GLN A 114 39.95 -0.20 12.94
N LEU A 115 40.82 0.21 12.02
CA LEU A 115 42.10 -0.46 11.82
C LEU A 115 43.17 0.60 12.03
N SER A 116 43.46 0.90 13.30
CA SER A 116 44.72 1.54 13.66
C SER A 116 45.81 0.47 13.61
N PRO A 117 46.93 0.69 12.91
CA PRO A 117 48.06 -0.23 12.91
C PRO A 117 48.92 0.07 14.14
N GLU A 118 48.46 -0.35 15.31
CA GLU A 118 49.25 -0.26 16.53
C GLU A 118 48.92 -1.54 17.31
N ASP A 119 49.74 -2.57 17.12
CA ASP A 119 50.13 -3.56 18.13
C ASP A 119 50.84 -4.71 17.42
N GLY A 120 52.15 -4.52 17.24
CA GLY A 120 53.07 -5.63 17.03
C GLY A 120 53.41 -6.26 18.36
N ILE A 121 53.38 -7.60 18.41
CA ILE A 121 54.51 -8.45 18.83
C ILE A 121 54.54 -9.66 17.89
#